data_AF-A0A5V6NMG4-F1
#
_entry.id   AF-A0A5V6NMG4-F1
#
_cell.length_a   1.000
_cell.length_b   1.000
_cell.length_c   1.000
_cell.angle_alpha   90.00
_cell.angle_beta   90.00
_cell.angle_gamma   90.00
#
_symmetry.space_group_name_H-M   'P 1'
#
loop_
_entity.id
_entity.type
_entity.pdbx_description
1 polymer ?
#
loop_
_entity_poly.entity_id
_entity_poly.type
_entity_poly.pdbx_seq_one_letter_code
_entity_poly.pdbx_strand_id
1 'polypeptide(L)'
;QTDITLNASGKADLNGGTLNSTAGNISVSAVSTTSADGISLSDNGSVSAVNGTVTLQGSSATGAGVKVHNATLNASSLAVNGSSQSGNGFSLTNVTLGSSLSDLTNVSLSSAGSGAGATNILDSSVVNNSNRDILMNMTIGGMTTVDMGGTAIYENGTQAWVKDYGNASAPNNGWIFSNTTVNAASADLKGVGFNHSNLTINNGNLNITNNASSSLANNNITVTNGSFSVLAKAGSLSLSGTNITANNISVQVNRGGVLLNGAVVNSTVGGLDIMAGLGDINVSTSCITAVNNVSLLAMAGGA
;
A
#
# COMPACT_ATOMS: atom_id res chain seq x y z
N GLN A 1 1.28 19.25 32.66
CA GLN A 1 2.69 19.09 32.24
C GLN A 1 2.82 19.80 30.89
N THR A 2 3.89 20.57 30.68
CA THR A 2 3.95 21.59 29.62
C THR A 2 4.56 21.12 28.30
N ASP A 3 5.35 20.05 28.26
CA ASP A 3 5.76 19.30 27.06
C ASP A 3 6.50 18.03 27.53
N ILE A 4 6.54 16.96 26.73
CA ILE A 4 7.42 15.79 26.93
C ILE A 4 8.30 15.64 25.69
N THR A 5 9.62 15.52 25.87
CA THR A 5 10.56 15.25 24.78
C THR A 5 11.45 14.06 25.13
N LEU A 6 11.49 13.06 24.24
CA LEU A 6 12.43 11.95 24.30
C LEU A 6 13.32 12.00 23.05
N ASN A 7 14.63 11.94 23.24
CA ASN A 7 15.61 11.87 22.16
C ASN A 7 16.57 10.71 22.41
N ALA A 8 16.50 9.69 21.57
CA ALA A 8 17.33 8.49 21.64
C ALA A 8 18.30 8.43 20.47
N SER A 9 19.59 8.20 20.75
CA SER A 9 20.61 7.88 19.74
C SER A 9 20.58 6.40 19.28
N GLY A 10 19.54 5.67 19.68
CA GLY A 10 19.25 4.29 19.33
C GLY A 10 17.74 4.08 19.25
N LYS A 11 17.25 2.86 19.47
CA LYS A 11 15.81 2.57 19.57
C LYS A 11 15.18 3.32 20.76
N ALA A 12 14.06 4.01 20.54
CA ALA A 12 13.13 4.39 21.60
C ALA A 12 12.10 3.28 21.79
N ASP A 13 12.21 2.55 22.90
CA ASP A 13 11.27 1.48 23.27
C ASP A 13 10.24 2.00 24.26
N LEU A 14 8.99 2.15 23.81
CA LEU A 14 7.85 2.65 24.58
C LEU A 14 6.83 1.54 24.86
N ASN A 15 7.21 0.28 24.68
CA ASN A 15 6.31 -0.87 24.77
C ASN A 15 5.72 -1.00 26.19
N GLY A 16 4.39 -1.08 26.29
CA GLY A 16 3.63 -1.06 27.55
C GLY A 16 3.74 0.25 28.34
N GLY A 17 4.49 1.23 27.84
CA GLY A 17 4.74 2.51 28.49
C GLY A 17 3.59 3.49 28.31
N THR A 18 3.53 4.51 29.16
CA THR A 18 2.59 5.63 29.02
C THR A 18 3.33 6.96 29.04
N LEU A 19 3.11 7.78 28.01
CA LEU A 19 3.50 9.19 27.98
C LEU A 19 2.22 10.03 27.99
N ASN A 20 2.09 10.95 28.95
CA ASN A 20 0.89 11.77 29.10
C ASN A 20 1.24 13.24 29.36
N SER A 21 0.95 14.10 28.40
CA SER A 21 1.07 15.56 28.50
C SER A 21 -0.32 16.19 28.46
N THR A 22 -0.76 16.72 29.59
CA THR A 22 -2.13 17.25 29.71
C THR A 22 -2.35 18.60 29.03
N ALA A 23 -1.29 19.40 28.84
CA ALA A 23 -1.38 20.76 28.31
C ALA A 23 -0.28 21.09 27.28
N GLY A 24 0.54 20.11 26.93
CA GLY A 24 1.69 20.29 26.05
C GLY A 24 1.75 19.24 24.96
N ASN A 25 2.78 19.33 24.13
CA ASN A 25 3.11 18.39 23.09
C ASN A 25 3.90 17.19 23.65
N ILE A 26 3.96 16.12 22.86
CA ILE A 26 4.89 15.02 23.06
C ILE A 26 5.70 14.85 21.79
N SER A 27 7.03 14.90 21.89
CA SER A 27 7.94 14.63 20.78
C SER A 27 8.88 13.49 21.13
N VAL A 28 8.93 12.47 20.28
CA VAL A 28 9.84 11.34 20.41
C VAL A 28 10.68 11.29 19.14
N SER A 29 12.00 11.36 19.31
CA SER A 29 12.96 11.19 18.22
C SER A 29 13.89 10.03 18.52
N ALA A 30 14.11 9.16 17.54
CA ALA A 30 14.98 8.00 17.70
C ALA A 30 15.63 7.59 16.39
N VAL A 31 16.93 7.26 16.44
CA VAL A 31 17.68 6.81 15.27
C VAL A 31 18.35 5.48 15.59
N SER A 32 17.80 4.40 15.03
CA SER A 32 18.42 3.08 15.08
C SER A 32 19.28 2.85 13.83
N THR A 33 20.57 2.61 14.01
CA THR A 33 21.49 2.21 12.92
C THR A 33 21.54 0.69 12.71
N THR A 34 20.68 -0.04 13.41
CA THR A 34 20.62 -1.51 13.40
C THR A 34 19.31 -1.99 12.77
N SER A 35 19.04 -3.30 12.83
CA SER A 35 17.78 -3.88 12.40
C SER A 35 16.60 -3.59 13.33
N ALA A 36 16.82 -2.97 14.49
CA ALA A 36 15.75 -2.57 15.39
C ALA A 36 14.96 -1.39 14.84
N ASP A 37 13.68 -1.28 15.23
CA ASP A 37 12.87 -0.11 14.94
C ASP A 37 13.51 1.18 15.49
N GLY A 38 13.24 2.32 14.86
CA GLY A 38 13.62 3.62 15.40
C GLY A 38 12.80 3.90 16.65
N ILE A 39 11.48 4.01 16.50
CA ILE A 39 10.52 4.09 17.60
C ILE A 39 9.65 2.83 17.59
N SER A 40 9.53 2.16 18.74
CA SER A 40 8.57 1.07 18.97
C SER A 40 7.60 1.49 20.07
N LEU A 41 6.32 1.55 19.73
CA LEU A 41 5.22 1.73 20.67
C LEU A 41 4.27 0.53 20.53
N SER A 42 4.37 -0.44 21.42
CA SER A 42 3.50 -1.61 21.42
C SER A 42 2.99 -2.05 22.80
N ASP A 43 2.37 -3.23 22.86
CA ASP A 43 2.01 -3.93 24.10
C ASP A 43 1.08 -3.12 25.01
N ASN A 44 0.05 -2.51 24.42
CA ASN A 44 -0.90 -1.59 25.05
C ASN A 44 -0.26 -0.28 25.55
N GLY A 45 0.87 0.12 24.95
CA GLY A 45 1.47 1.42 25.19
C GLY A 45 0.53 2.58 24.79
N SER A 46 0.71 3.73 25.42
CA SER A 46 -0.15 4.90 25.21
C SER A 46 0.67 6.19 25.17
N VAL A 47 0.41 7.02 24.16
CA VAL A 47 0.96 8.37 24.05
C VAL A 47 -0.20 9.36 23.92
N SER A 48 -0.37 10.21 24.92
CA SER A 48 -1.49 11.14 24.99
C SER A 48 -1.05 12.58 25.21
N ALA A 49 -1.37 13.44 24.24
CA ALA A 49 -1.23 14.89 24.28
C ALA A 49 -2.58 15.53 23.92
N VAL A 50 -3.63 15.28 24.71
CA VAL A 50 -5.04 15.57 24.32
C VAL A 50 -5.25 16.99 23.77
N ASN A 51 -4.52 17.97 24.31
CA ASN A 51 -4.61 19.39 23.91
C ASN A 51 -3.42 19.86 23.07
N GLY A 52 -2.58 18.95 22.57
CA GLY A 52 -1.35 19.25 21.86
C GLY A 52 -1.02 18.25 20.76
N THR A 53 0.19 18.37 20.23
CA THR A 53 0.67 17.53 19.12
C THR A 53 1.46 16.34 19.66
N VAL A 54 1.24 15.15 19.09
CA VAL A 54 2.18 14.02 19.20
C VAL A 54 3.03 13.97 17.93
N THR A 55 4.36 14.04 18.08
CA THR A 55 5.32 13.86 16.98
C THR A 55 6.18 12.62 17.25
N LEU A 56 6.12 11.66 16.34
CA LEU A 56 6.99 10.48 16.33
C LEU A 56 7.93 10.59 15.15
N GLN A 57 9.22 10.75 15.40
CA GLN A 57 10.26 10.85 14.38
C GLN A 57 11.30 9.75 14.54
N GLY A 58 11.19 8.71 13.72
CA GLY A 58 12.03 7.52 13.84
C GLY A 58 12.77 7.17 12.55
N SER A 59 14.00 6.70 12.69
CA SER A 59 14.79 6.15 11.60
C SER A 59 15.32 4.77 11.97
N SER A 60 15.33 3.85 11.00
CA SER A 60 15.92 2.50 11.14
C SER A 60 16.76 2.13 9.92
N ALA A 61 17.73 1.23 10.06
CA ALA A 61 18.41 0.66 8.90
C ALA A 61 17.49 -0.33 8.16
N THR A 62 16.94 -1.32 8.87
CA THR A 62 16.12 -2.38 8.24
C THR A 62 14.81 -2.70 8.97
N GLY A 63 14.60 -2.14 10.16
CA GLY A 63 13.32 -2.21 10.88
C GLY A 63 12.35 -1.12 10.42
N ALA A 64 11.32 -0.84 11.21
CA ALA A 64 10.46 0.30 10.98
C ALA A 64 11.12 1.60 11.48
N GLY A 65 10.99 2.71 10.75
CA GLY A 65 11.32 4.02 11.31
C GLY A 65 10.44 4.30 12.52
N VAL A 66 9.12 4.18 12.34
CA VAL A 66 8.14 4.23 13.44
C VAL A 66 7.22 3.01 13.38
N LYS A 67 7.18 2.23 14.46
CA LYS A 67 6.23 1.14 14.66
C LYS A 67 5.28 1.48 15.79
N VAL A 68 3.98 1.45 15.50
CA VAL A 68 2.91 1.53 16.49
C VAL A 68 2.03 0.29 16.31
N HIS A 69 1.98 -0.55 17.33
CA HIS A 69 1.27 -1.83 17.25
C HIS A 69 0.54 -2.16 18.55
N ASN A 70 -0.77 -2.39 18.50
CA ASN A 70 -1.54 -2.66 19.72
C ASN A 70 -1.34 -1.55 20.77
N ALA A 71 -1.61 -0.31 20.38
CA ALA A 71 -1.31 0.88 21.18
C ALA A 71 -2.29 2.02 20.92
N THR A 72 -2.28 3.02 21.80
CA THR A 72 -3.16 4.19 21.72
C THR A 72 -2.38 5.48 21.46
N LEU A 73 -2.85 6.26 20.49
CA LEU A 73 -2.39 7.62 20.22
C LEU A 73 -3.57 8.59 20.39
N ASN A 74 -3.46 9.53 21.33
CA ASN A 74 -4.55 10.48 21.60
C ASN A 74 -4.01 11.91 21.70
N ALA A 75 -4.30 12.73 20.70
CA ALA A 75 -3.77 14.08 20.58
C ALA A 75 -4.71 15.00 19.81
N SER A 76 -4.48 16.32 19.85
CA SER A 76 -5.17 17.24 18.93
C SER A 76 -4.65 17.10 17.51
N SER A 77 -3.40 16.69 17.34
CA SER A 77 -2.76 16.41 16.06
C SER A 77 -1.65 15.37 16.20
N LEU A 78 -1.40 14.63 15.13
CA LEU A 78 -0.40 13.57 15.07
C LEU A 78 0.51 13.74 13.85
N ALA A 79 1.82 13.67 14.07
CA ALA A 79 2.81 13.59 13.02
C ALA A 79 3.63 12.31 13.18
N VAL A 80 3.56 11.41 12.18
CA VAL A 80 4.39 10.21 12.11
C VAL A 80 5.38 10.36 10.96
N ASN A 81 6.65 10.53 11.31
CA ASN A 81 7.76 10.71 10.39
C ASN A 81 8.73 9.53 10.56
N GLY A 82 8.54 8.49 9.76
CA GLY A 82 9.29 7.25 9.88
C GLY A 82 10.12 6.93 8.64
N SER A 83 11.42 6.69 8.77
CA SER A 83 12.29 6.34 7.64
C SER A 83 12.98 4.99 7.84
N SER A 84 13.13 4.23 6.76
CA SER A 84 13.89 2.98 6.77
C SER A 84 14.56 2.72 5.43
N GLN A 85 15.74 2.09 5.42
CA GLN A 85 16.44 1.81 4.15
C GLN A 85 15.84 0.61 3.40
N SER A 86 15.32 -0.39 4.12
CA SER A 86 14.74 -1.59 3.52
C SER A 86 13.56 -2.20 4.28
N GLY A 87 13.18 -1.64 5.43
CA GLY A 87 12.05 -2.11 6.24
C GLY A 87 10.79 -1.28 5.99
N ASN A 88 10.18 -0.80 7.07
CA ASN A 88 9.03 0.11 6.95
C ASN A 88 9.43 1.56 7.23
N GLY A 89 8.94 2.51 6.43
CA GLY A 89 9.01 3.92 6.85
C GLY A 89 8.25 4.07 8.16
N PHE A 90 6.96 3.79 8.11
CA PHE A 90 6.13 3.62 9.29
C PHE A 90 5.20 2.40 9.17
N SER A 91 4.80 1.85 10.33
CA SER A 91 3.80 0.79 10.43
C SER A 91 2.87 1.10 11.61
N LEU A 92 1.60 1.37 11.30
CA LEU A 92 0.54 1.54 12.30
C LEU A 92 -0.46 0.40 12.11
N THR A 93 -0.50 -0.50 13.09
CA THR A 93 -1.39 -1.67 13.06
C THR A 93 -2.05 -1.89 14.42
N ASN A 94 -3.32 -2.28 14.45
CA ASN A 94 -4.09 -2.42 15.67
C ASN A 94 -3.92 -1.20 16.62
N VAL A 95 -4.09 0.01 16.08
CA VAL A 95 -3.91 1.28 16.77
C VAL A 95 -5.27 1.87 17.12
N THR A 96 -5.41 2.37 18.35
CA THR A 96 -6.54 3.22 18.73
C THR A 96 -6.13 4.68 18.55
N LEU A 97 -6.73 5.36 17.56
CA LEU A 97 -6.61 6.80 17.40
C LEU A 97 -7.68 7.52 18.22
N GLY A 98 -7.27 8.54 18.98
CA GLY A 98 -8.18 9.44 19.68
C GLY A 98 -9.15 10.14 18.70
N SER A 99 -10.28 10.63 19.21
CA SER A 99 -11.37 11.16 18.37
C SER A 99 -10.95 12.29 17.43
N SER A 100 -10.01 13.14 17.83
CA SER A 100 -9.48 14.23 17.00
C SER A 100 -8.56 13.76 15.87
N LEU A 101 -8.16 12.49 15.89
CA LEU A 101 -7.25 11.87 14.93
C LEU A 101 -7.93 10.81 14.06
N SER A 102 -9.07 10.26 14.50
CA SER A 102 -9.70 9.09 13.86
C SER A 102 -10.23 9.35 12.45
N ASP A 103 -10.53 10.61 12.10
CA ASP A 103 -10.90 10.99 10.73
C ASP A 103 -9.68 11.29 9.83
N LEU A 104 -8.47 11.22 10.39
CA LEU A 104 -7.19 11.50 9.74
C LEU A 104 -6.98 12.97 9.30
N THR A 105 -7.89 13.90 9.63
CA THR A 105 -7.74 15.31 9.24
C THR A 105 -6.58 16.01 9.95
N ASN A 106 -6.33 15.64 11.20
CA ASN A 106 -5.23 16.16 12.02
C ASN A 106 -4.02 15.20 12.07
N VAL A 107 -3.90 14.31 11.08
CA VAL A 107 -2.83 13.33 10.98
C VAL A 107 -1.95 13.63 9.78
N SER A 108 -0.64 13.62 9.98
CA SER A 108 0.35 13.68 8.91
C SER A 108 1.24 12.44 8.97
N LEU A 109 1.46 11.83 7.81
CA LEU A 109 2.25 10.62 7.64
C LEU A 109 3.35 10.88 6.61
N SER A 110 4.59 10.59 6.96
CA SER A 110 5.74 10.79 6.08
C SER A 110 6.74 9.66 6.25
N SER A 111 7.32 9.26 5.11
CA SER A 111 8.44 8.33 5.03
C SER A 111 9.63 8.88 4.27
N ALA A 112 9.71 10.20 4.14
CA ALA A 112 10.80 10.88 3.46
C ALA A 112 12.16 10.42 4.01
N GLY A 113 13.11 10.15 3.11
CA GLY A 113 14.43 9.60 3.44
C GLY A 113 14.50 8.07 3.45
N SER A 114 13.38 7.37 3.25
CA SER A 114 13.40 5.91 3.12
C SER A 114 14.04 5.43 1.81
N GLY A 115 14.62 4.24 1.85
CA GLY A 115 15.18 3.57 0.67
C GLY A 115 14.11 3.04 -0.27
N ALA A 116 14.50 2.73 -1.51
CA ALA A 116 13.58 2.34 -2.58
C ALA A 116 12.75 1.07 -2.30
N GLY A 117 13.26 0.18 -1.44
CA GLY A 117 12.57 -1.06 -1.05
C GLY A 117 11.73 -0.93 0.22
N ALA A 118 11.75 0.22 0.89
CA ALA A 118 10.96 0.43 2.10
C ALA A 118 9.50 0.72 1.75
N THR A 119 8.60 0.22 2.59
CA THR A 119 7.15 0.38 2.44
C THR A 119 6.53 0.97 3.71
N ASN A 120 5.29 1.44 3.64
CA ASN A 120 4.53 1.80 4.83
C ASN A 120 3.36 0.85 5.01
N ILE A 121 2.87 0.72 6.25
CA ILE A 121 1.74 -0.14 6.57
C ILE A 121 0.72 0.63 7.41
N LEU A 122 -0.53 0.59 6.96
CA LEU A 122 -1.72 1.01 7.71
C LEU A 122 -2.72 -0.15 7.64
N ASP A 123 -3.38 -0.49 8.74
CA ASP A 123 -4.47 -1.45 8.73
C ASP A 123 -5.83 -0.80 9.05
N SER A 124 -6.86 -1.64 9.14
CA SER A 124 -8.25 -1.21 9.31
C SER A 124 -8.55 -0.55 10.66
N SER A 125 -7.61 -0.59 11.61
CA SER A 125 -7.72 0.18 12.86
C SER A 125 -7.45 1.67 12.64
N VAL A 126 -6.66 2.00 11.61
CA VAL A 126 -6.34 3.37 11.21
C VAL A 126 -7.25 3.84 10.08
N VAL A 127 -7.54 2.96 9.11
CA VAL A 127 -8.24 3.33 7.87
C VAL A 127 -9.55 2.58 7.77
N ASN A 128 -10.64 3.30 7.53
CA ASN A 128 -11.97 2.73 7.36
C ASN A 128 -12.78 3.56 6.35
N ASN A 129 -14.01 3.13 6.07
CA ASN A 129 -14.88 3.79 5.10
C ASN A 129 -15.07 5.30 5.34
N SER A 130 -15.05 5.76 6.58
CA SER A 130 -15.31 7.16 6.92
C SER A 130 -14.12 8.08 6.67
N ASN A 131 -12.89 7.58 6.74
CA ASN A 131 -11.67 8.39 6.62
C ASN A 131 -10.80 8.04 5.40
N ARG A 132 -11.12 6.96 4.69
CA ARG A 132 -10.43 6.46 3.50
C ARG A 132 -10.09 7.57 2.49
N ASP A 133 -11.07 8.40 2.13
CA ASP A 133 -10.86 9.42 1.11
C ASP A 133 -9.91 10.54 1.57
N ILE A 134 -9.86 10.82 2.87
CA ILE A 134 -8.91 11.75 3.45
C ILE A 134 -7.50 11.19 3.33
N LEU A 135 -7.29 9.91 3.67
CA LEU A 135 -6.01 9.24 3.47
C LEU A 135 -5.57 9.23 2.00
N MET A 136 -6.48 8.87 1.09
CA MET A 136 -6.16 8.76 -0.34
C MET A 136 -5.81 10.10 -0.99
N ASN A 137 -6.15 11.23 -0.35
CA ASN A 137 -5.75 12.56 -0.76
C ASN A 137 -4.40 13.00 -0.16
N MET A 138 -3.84 12.24 0.78
CA MET A 138 -2.51 12.52 1.33
C MET A 138 -1.42 12.16 0.31
N THR A 139 -0.36 12.96 0.30
CA THR A 139 0.88 12.61 -0.40
C THR A 139 1.84 11.98 0.60
N ILE A 140 1.99 10.66 0.52
CA ILE A 140 2.92 9.90 1.35
C ILE A 140 4.07 9.41 0.47
N GLY A 141 5.31 9.53 0.99
CA GLY A 141 6.48 8.96 0.33
C GLY A 141 6.46 7.44 0.33
N GLY A 142 7.02 6.83 -0.72
CA GLY A 142 7.11 5.37 -0.83
C GLY A 142 5.76 4.66 -0.99
N MET A 143 5.83 3.34 -1.11
CA MET A 143 4.65 2.50 -1.31
C MET A 143 3.95 2.29 0.02
N THR A 144 2.66 2.60 0.11
CA THR A 144 1.88 2.40 1.35
C THR A 144 0.85 1.29 1.17
N THR A 145 0.98 0.23 1.96
CA THR A 145 -0.02 -0.83 2.05
C THR A 145 -1.12 -0.40 3.00
N VAL A 146 -2.37 -0.49 2.54
CA VAL A 146 -3.58 -0.20 3.31
C VAL A 146 -4.42 -1.46 3.36
N ASP A 147 -4.50 -2.10 4.52
CA ASP A 147 -5.43 -3.19 4.78
C ASP A 147 -6.78 -2.61 5.21
N MET A 148 -7.83 -2.86 4.42
CA MET A 148 -9.18 -2.32 4.68
C MET A 148 -10.05 -3.25 5.55
N GLY A 149 -9.51 -4.35 6.07
CA GLY A 149 -10.25 -5.23 6.98
C GLY A 149 -11.49 -5.89 6.36
N GLY A 150 -11.49 -6.08 5.04
CA GLY A 150 -12.61 -6.61 4.27
C GLY A 150 -13.62 -5.56 3.79
N THR A 151 -13.44 -4.28 4.16
CA THR A 151 -14.31 -3.19 3.69
C THR A 151 -13.91 -2.71 2.30
N ALA A 152 -14.84 -2.05 1.61
CA ALA A 152 -14.64 -1.63 0.22
C ALA A 152 -13.69 -0.44 0.12
N ILE A 153 -12.67 -0.57 -0.74
CA ILE A 153 -11.86 0.55 -1.17
C ILE A 153 -12.56 1.30 -2.30
N TYR A 154 -13.56 0.76 -2.98
CA TYR A 154 -14.40 1.58 -3.87
C TYR A 154 -15.73 0.89 -4.07
N GLU A 155 -16.84 1.57 -3.81
CA GLU A 155 -18.18 0.97 -3.85
C GLU A 155 -19.15 1.88 -4.61
N ASN A 156 -18.99 1.93 -5.94
CA ASN A 156 -19.92 2.60 -6.83
C ASN A 156 -19.96 1.93 -8.20
N GLY A 157 -20.74 0.85 -8.30
CA GLY A 157 -20.84 0.03 -9.50
C GLY A 157 -21.35 0.74 -10.77
N THR A 158 -21.77 2.00 -10.66
CA THR A 158 -22.29 2.83 -11.77
C THR A 158 -21.33 3.94 -12.22
N GLN A 159 -20.31 4.25 -11.44
CA GLN A 159 -19.34 5.29 -11.75
C GLN A 159 -17.97 4.72 -12.05
N ALA A 160 -17.20 5.46 -12.86
CA ALA A 160 -15.82 5.15 -13.13
C ALA A 160 -14.93 5.54 -11.95
N TRP A 161 -13.98 4.68 -11.58
CA TRP A 161 -12.91 5.01 -10.65
C TRP A 161 -11.66 5.43 -11.42
N VAL A 162 -11.50 6.73 -11.61
CA VAL A 162 -10.35 7.31 -12.32
C VAL A 162 -9.46 8.05 -11.35
N LYS A 163 -8.24 7.54 -11.10
CA LYS A 163 -7.30 8.14 -10.14
C LYS A 163 -5.85 7.94 -10.56
N ASP A 164 -5.07 9.01 -10.38
CA ASP A 164 -3.62 8.98 -10.53
C ASP A 164 -2.98 9.16 -9.14
N TYR A 165 -2.55 8.05 -8.54
CA TYR A 165 -1.78 8.04 -7.30
C TYR A 165 -0.27 7.90 -7.56
N GLY A 166 0.12 7.78 -8.83
CA GLY A 166 1.51 7.61 -9.22
C GLY A 166 2.27 8.92 -9.21
N ASN A 167 3.59 8.83 -9.11
CA ASN A 167 4.50 9.96 -9.30
C ASN A 167 5.68 9.53 -10.18
N ALA A 168 5.93 10.24 -11.28
CA ALA A 168 7.03 9.88 -12.18
C ALA A 168 8.42 10.15 -11.57
N SER A 169 8.54 11.21 -10.77
CA SER A 169 9.78 11.57 -10.06
C SER A 169 10.00 10.72 -8.80
N ALA A 170 8.97 10.03 -8.32
CA ALA A 170 9.02 9.09 -7.21
C ALA A 170 8.27 7.80 -7.60
N PRO A 171 8.88 6.96 -8.46
CA PRO A 171 8.18 5.87 -9.15
C PRO A 171 7.69 4.74 -8.23
N ASN A 172 8.22 4.66 -7.01
CA ASN A 172 7.82 3.70 -5.98
C ASN A 172 6.72 4.25 -5.05
N ASN A 173 6.21 5.46 -5.29
CA ASN A 173 5.08 6.00 -4.53
C ASN A 173 3.76 5.40 -5.03
N GLY A 174 2.79 5.34 -4.12
CA GLY A 174 1.41 4.96 -4.42
C GLY A 174 0.81 4.10 -3.31
N TRP A 175 -0.15 3.25 -3.68
CA TRP A 175 -0.90 2.44 -2.74
C TRP A 175 -0.89 0.96 -3.09
N ILE A 176 -0.86 0.10 -2.08
CA ILE A 176 -1.26 -1.30 -2.21
C ILE A 176 -2.51 -1.49 -1.36
N PHE A 177 -3.64 -1.70 -1.99
CA PHE A 177 -4.88 -1.98 -1.28
C PHE A 177 -4.96 -3.47 -0.96
N SER A 178 -5.11 -3.81 0.31
CA SER A 178 -5.14 -5.18 0.78
C SER A 178 -6.47 -5.49 1.46
N ASN A 179 -6.90 -6.75 1.35
CA ASN A 179 -8.07 -7.27 2.06
C ASN A 179 -9.28 -6.34 1.89
N THR A 180 -9.64 -6.10 0.64
CA THR A 180 -10.67 -5.11 0.29
C THR A 180 -11.53 -5.56 -0.89
N THR A 181 -12.58 -4.79 -1.17
CA THR A 181 -13.42 -4.95 -2.36
C THR A 181 -13.43 -3.71 -3.22
N VAL A 182 -13.58 -3.91 -4.53
CA VAL A 182 -13.85 -2.87 -5.53
C VAL A 182 -15.11 -3.24 -6.29
N ASN A 183 -16.04 -2.31 -6.40
CA ASN A 183 -17.21 -2.39 -7.25
C ASN A 183 -17.32 -1.09 -8.05
N ALA A 184 -16.98 -1.11 -9.34
CA ALA A 184 -16.97 0.07 -10.21
C ALA A 184 -17.63 -0.21 -11.57
N ALA A 185 -18.07 0.83 -12.27
CA ALA A 185 -18.46 0.68 -13.68
C ALA A 185 -17.22 0.40 -14.55
N SER A 186 -16.17 1.20 -14.38
CA SER A 186 -14.85 1.06 -15.00
C SER A 186 -13.77 1.61 -14.06
N ALA A 187 -12.51 1.32 -14.34
CA ALA A 187 -11.40 1.83 -13.54
C ALA A 187 -10.17 2.15 -14.41
N ASP A 188 -9.59 3.32 -14.20
CA ASP A 188 -8.30 3.73 -14.76
C ASP A 188 -7.44 4.28 -13.63
N LEU A 189 -6.53 3.44 -13.15
CA LEU A 189 -5.79 3.65 -11.91
C LEU A 189 -4.30 3.67 -12.19
N LYS A 190 -3.60 4.59 -11.53
CA LYS A 190 -2.14 4.66 -11.59
C LYS A 190 -1.52 4.70 -10.21
N GLY A 191 -0.36 4.08 -10.06
CA GLY A 191 0.33 3.98 -8.77
C GLY A 191 -0.43 3.11 -7.76
N VAL A 192 -1.09 2.05 -8.22
CA VAL A 192 -1.86 1.14 -7.34
C VAL A 192 -1.49 -0.32 -7.54
N GLY A 193 -1.47 -1.06 -6.44
CA GLY A 193 -1.50 -2.52 -6.38
C GLY A 193 -2.70 -2.99 -5.56
N PHE A 194 -2.99 -4.29 -5.67
CA PHE A 194 -4.06 -4.95 -4.93
C PHE A 194 -3.55 -6.30 -4.43
N ASN A 195 -3.79 -6.62 -3.17
CA ASN A 195 -3.50 -7.94 -2.62
C ASN A 195 -4.70 -8.49 -1.86
N HIS A 196 -4.96 -9.80 -1.93
CA HIS A 196 -6.05 -10.43 -1.16
C HIS A 196 -7.41 -9.73 -1.33
N SER A 197 -7.73 -9.26 -2.54
CA SER A 197 -8.88 -8.39 -2.79
C SER A 197 -9.83 -8.94 -3.84
N ASN A 198 -11.09 -8.49 -3.80
CA ASN A 198 -12.10 -8.84 -4.80
C ASN A 198 -12.45 -7.60 -5.63
N LEU A 199 -12.18 -7.63 -6.93
CA LEU A 199 -12.41 -6.52 -7.84
C LEU A 199 -13.49 -6.91 -8.85
N THR A 200 -14.59 -6.17 -8.85
CA THR A 200 -15.71 -6.31 -9.79
C THR A 200 -15.87 -5.03 -10.59
N ILE A 201 -15.74 -5.16 -11.91
CA ILE A 201 -15.94 -4.07 -12.88
C ILE A 201 -17.13 -4.43 -13.75
N ASN A 202 -18.22 -3.67 -13.63
CA ASN A 202 -19.53 -4.08 -14.12
C ASN A 202 -19.74 -3.82 -15.62
N ASN A 203 -19.15 -2.74 -16.15
CA ASN A 203 -19.38 -2.36 -17.54
C ASN A 203 -18.28 -1.39 -18.03
N GLY A 204 -17.12 -1.95 -18.37
CA GLY A 204 -15.97 -1.17 -18.83
C GLY A 204 -14.63 -1.87 -18.54
N ASN A 205 -13.54 -1.14 -18.72
CA ASN A 205 -12.19 -1.69 -18.56
C ASN A 205 -11.65 -1.50 -17.13
N LEU A 206 -10.74 -2.38 -16.73
CA LEU A 206 -9.83 -2.18 -15.61
C LEU A 206 -8.42 -1.93 -16.17
N ASN A 207 -7.96 -0.70 -16.09
CA ASN A 207 -6.61 -0.31 -16.47
C ASN A 207 -5.79 0.04 -15.22
N ILE A 208 -4.60 -0.56 -15.08
CA ILE A 208 -3.66 -0.25 -14.01
C ILE A 208 -2.31 0.10 -14.63
N THR A 209 -1.80 1.30 -14.36
CA THR A 209 -0.47 1.73 -14.85
C THR A 209 0.45 2.13 -13.70
N ASN A 210 1.58 1.46 -13.57
CA ASN A 210 2.57 1.73 -12.52
C ASN A 210 3.92 2.14 -13.11
N ASN A 211 4.58 3.11 -12.48
CA ASN A 211 5.91 3.57 -12.89
C ASN A 211 7.01 2.60 -12.46
N ALA A 212 6.78 1.82 -11.41
CA ALA A 212 7.66 0.77 -10.90
C ALA A 212 6.91 -0.57 -10.79
N SER A 213 7.47 -1.50 -10.01
CA SER A 213 6.92 -2.84 -9.80
C SER A 213 5.49 -2.77 -9.28
N SER A 214 4.70 -3.77 -9.64
CA SER A 214 3.29 -3.87 -9.27
C SER A 214 2.99 -5.22 -8.63
N SER A 215 2.14 -5.22 -7.60
CA SER A 215 1.61 -6.44 -7.00
C SER A 215 0.10 -6.46 -7.17
N LEU A 216 -0.38 -7.51 -7.84
CA LEU A 216 -1.77 -7.85 -8.03
C LEU A 216 -1.96 -9.30 -7.60
N ALA A 217 -1.51 -9.66 -6.40
CA ALA A 217 -1.44 -11.05 -5.93
C ALA A 217 -2.66 -11.46 -5.09
N ASN A 218 -3.04 -12.74 -5.19
CA ASN A 218 -4.13 -13.36 -4.42
C ASN A 218 -5.47 -12.61 -4.57
N ASN A 219 -5.78 -12.09 -5.75
CA ASN A 219 -7.03 -11.37 -6.00
C ASN A 219 -8.06 -12.22 -6.75
N ASN A 220 -9.33 -11.83 -6.66
CA ASN A 220 -10.37 -12.25 -7.61
C ASN A 220 -10.79 -11.03 -8.43
N ILE A 221 -10.48 -11.02 -9.72
CA ILE A 221 -10.74 -9.91 -10.64
C ILE A 221 -11.76 -10.35 -11.68
N THR A 222 -12.91 -9.69 -11.70
CA THR A 222 -13.97 -9.89 -12.70
C THR A 222 -14.23 -8.59 -13.44
N VAL A 223 -14.04 -8.59 -14.75
CA VAL A 223 -14.34 -7.47 -15.65
C VAL A 223 -15.42 -7.90 -16.63
N THR A 224 -16.65 -7.47 -16.37
CA THR A 224 -17.82 -7.78 -17.19
C THR A 224 -17.88 -6.85 -18.39
N ASN A 225 -18.06 -7.41 -19.58
CA ASN A 225 -18.19 -6.66 -20.84
C ASN A 225 -17.01 -5.71 -21.16
N GLY A 226 -15.83 -5.99 -20.63
CA GLY A 226 -14.65 -5.14 -20.84
C GLY A 226 -13.34 -5.88 -20.65
N SER A 227 -12.24 -5.14 -20.75
CA SER A 227 -10.88 -5.69 -20.76
C SER A 227 -10.13 -5.39 -19.48
N PHE A 228 -9.22 -6.28 -19.11
CA PHE A 228 -8.23 -6.06 -18.05
C PHE A 228 -6.88 -5.72 -18.68
N SER A 229 -6.27 -4.62 -18.26
CA SER A 229 -4.98 -4.16 -18.76
C SER A 229 -4.07 -3.70 -17.62
N VAL A 230 -2.82 -4.17 -17.64
CA VAL A 230 -1.78 -3.73 -16.70
C VAL A 230 -0.53 -3.32 -17.45
N LEU A 231 0.01 -2.15 -17.11
CA LEU A 231 1.31 -1.67 -17.56
C LEU A 231 2.22 -1.37 -16.36
N ALA A 232 3.29 -2.16 -16.20
CA ALA A 232 4.40 -1.83 -15.29
C ALA A 232 5.59 -1.31 -16.12
N LYS A 233 5.96 -0.04 -15.95
CA LYS A 233 7.04 0.59 -16.72
C LYS A 233 8.43 0.15 -16.27
N ALA A 234 8.57 -0.28 -15.02
CA ALA A 234 9.79 -0.83 -14.46
C ALA A 234 9.47 -1.87 -13.38
N GLY A 235 10.44 -2.71 -13.04
CA GLY A 235 10.26 -3.80 -12.07
C GLY A 235 9.38 -4.92 -12.61
N SER A 236 9.17 -5.94 -11.78
CA SER A 236 8.31 -7.09 -12.12
C SER A 236 6.85 -6.84 -11.72
N LEU A 237 5.94 -7.61 -12.34
CA LEU A 237 4.55 -7.73 -11.95
C LEU A 237 4.28 -9.12 -11.36
N SER A 238 3.69 -9.18 -10.16
CA SER A 238 3.16 -10.42 -9.60
C SER A 238 1.64 -10.48 -9.74
N LEU A 239 1.15 -11.55 -10.35
CA LEU A 239 -0.24 -12.00 -10.42
C LEU A 239 -0.41 -13.35 -9.69
N SER A 240 0.52 -13.69 -8.78
CA SER A 240 0.51 -14.98 -8.09
C SER A 240 -0.80 -15.20 -7.33
N GLY A 241 -1.40 -16.37 -7.46
CA GLY A 241 -2.66 -16.74 -6.81
C GLY A 241 -3.88 -15.93 -7.26
N THR A 242 -3.76 -15.12 -8.32
CA THR A 242 -4.85 -14.25 -8.77
C THR A 242 -5.73 -14.92 -9.83
N ASN A 243 -7.03 -14.81 -9.63
CA ASN A 243 -8.05 -15.20 -10.59
C ASN A 243 -8.48 -13.98 -11.40
N ILE A 244 -8.48 -14.08 -12.73
CA ILE A 244 -8.83 -12.99 -13.66
C ILE A 244 -9.84 -13.53 -14.66
N THR A 245 -10.99 -12.87 -14.78
CA THR A 245 -11.96 -13.10 -15.84
C THR A 245 -12.31 -11.78 -16.52
N ALA A 246 -12.08 -11.68 -17.83
CA ALA A 246 -12.36 -10.47 -18.62
C ALA A 246 -12.58 -10.82 -20.11
N ASN A 247 -13.11 -9.90 -20.91
CA ASN A 247 -13.26 -10.14 -22.35
C ASN A 247 -11.90 -10.28 -23.04
N ASN A 248 -10.99 -9.34 -22.81
CA ASN A 248 -9.58 -9.38 -23.25
C ASN A 248 -8.67 -9.12 -22.06
N ILE A 249 -7.47 -9.67 -22.11
CA ILE A 249 -6.47 -9.49 -21.06
C ILE A 249 -5.14 -9.07 -21.69
N SER A 250 -4.60 -7.96 -21.23
CA SER A 250 -3.28 -7.45 -21.63
C SER A 250 -2.41 -7.17 -20.41
N VAL A 251 -1.21 -7.71 -20.41
CA VAL A 251 -0.23 -7.50 -19.35
C VAL A 251 1.09 -7.12 -20.00
N GLN A 252 1.58 -5.93 -19.69
CA GLN A 252 2.85 -5.42 -20.20
C GLN A 252 3.76 -5.01 -19.05
N VAL A 253 4.94 -5.61 -19.01
CA VAL A 253 6.04 -5.22 -18.13
C VAL A 253 7.21 -4.79 -19.02
N ASN A 254 7.58 -3.52 -18.98
CA ASN A 254 8.65 -3.01 -19.87
C ASN A 254 10.04 -3.42 -19.40
N ARG A 255 10.28 -3.51 -18.09
CA ARG A 255 11.61 -3.83 -17.50
C ARG A 255 11.48 -4.73 -16.29
N GLY A 256 11.31 -6.02 -16.54
CA GLY A 256 11.15 -7.04 -15.49
C GLY A 256 10.41 -8.27 -16.01
N GLY A 257 10.05 -9.15 -15.08
CA GLY A 257 9.30 -10.37 -15.37
C GLY A 257 7.82 -10.28 -14.98
N VAL A 258 7.06 -11.28 -15.40
CA VAL A 258 5.66 -11.50 -14.99
C VAL A 258 5.58 -12.83 -14.24
N LEU A 259 5.09 -12.80 -13.01
CA LEU A 259 4.88 -14.00 -12.18
C LEU A 259 3.39 -14.32 -12.08
N LEU A 260 2.97 -15.46 -12.63
CA LEU A 260 1.59 -15.96 -12.63
C LEU A 260 1.43 -17.20 -11.74
N ASN A 261 2.31 -17.41 -10.77
CA ASN A 261 2.34 -18.64 -9.97
C ASN A 261 0.97 -18.93 -9.31
N GLY A 262 0.30 -20.02 -9.69
CA GLY A 262 -1.02 -20.39 -9.18
C GLY A 262 -2.16 -19.48 -9.64
N ALA A 263 -1.97 -18.66 -10.67
CA ALA A 263 -3.00 -17.79 -11.24
C ALA A 263 -4.00 -18.57 -12.10
N VAL A 264 -5.24 -18.10 -12.15
CA VAL A 264 -6.26 -18.56 -13.11
C VAL A 264 -6.64 -17.37 -13.99
N VAL A 265 -6.32 -17.42 -15.28
CA VAL A 265 -6.52 -16.31 -16.21
C VAL A 265 -7.44 -16.76 -17.33
N ASN A 266 -8.62 -16.15 -17.44
CA ASN A 266 -9.66 -16.53 -18.39
C ASN A 266 -10.13 -15.33 -19.23
N SER A 267 -9.75 -15.31 -20.51
CA SER A 267 -10.30 -14.38 -21.50
C SER A 267 -11.55 -14.98 -22.15
N THR A 268 -12.71 -14.37 -21.94
CA THR A 268 -14.03 -14.94 -22.29
C THR A 268 -14.53 -14.59 -23.68
N VAL A 269 -13.87 -13.67 -24.38
CA VAL A 269 -14.29 -13.22 -25.72
C VAL A 269 -13.10 -13.16 -26.67
N GLY A 270 -11.99 -12.58 -26.23
CA GLY A 270 -10.84 -12.26 -27.06
C GLY A 270 -9.60 -13.08 -26.76
N GLY A 271 -8.46 -12.40 -26.85
CA GLY A 271 -7.15 -12.98 -26.59
C GLY A 271 -6.55 -12.58 -25.24
N LEU A 272 -5.45 -13.24 -24.93
CA LEU A 272 -4.56 -12.92 -23.82
C LEU A 272 -3.18 -12.56 -24.38
N ASP A 273 -2.69 -11.37 -24.07
CA ASP A 273 -1.34 -10.93 -24.41
C ASP A 273 -0.55 -10.61 -23.13
N ILE A 274 0.54 -11.33 -22.88
CA ILE A 274 1.46 -11.08 -21.77
C ILE A 274 2.86 -10.83 -22.32
N MET A 275 3.45 -9.69 -22.00
CA MET A 275 4.79 -9.31 -22.40
C MET A 275 5.67 -8.98 -21.18
N ALA A 276 6.81 -9.64 -21.07
CA ALA A 276 7.88 -9.34 -20.13
C ALA A 276 9.10 -8.82 -20.90
N GLY A 277 9.48 -7.56 -20.68
CA GLY A 277 10.45 -6.86 -21.52
C GLY A 277 11.92 -7.17 -21.20
N LEU A 278 12.25 -7.52 -19.95
CA LEU A 278 13.64 -7.83 -19.52
C LEU A 278 13.67 -8.94 -18.46
N GLY A 279 12.71 -9.85 -18.48
CA GLY A 279 12.59 -10.89 -17.48
C GLY A 279 11.69 -12.03 -17.93
N ASP A 280 11.58 -13.04 -17.08
CA ASP A 280 10.85 -14.25 -17.39
C ASP A 280 9.34 -14.06 -17.23
N ILE A 281 8.59 -14.88 -17.97
CA ILE A 281 7.18 -15.15 -17.69
C ILE A 281 7.12 -16.50 -16.97
N ASN A 282 6.75 -16.49 -15.70
CA ASN A 282 6.62 -17.71 -14.89
C ASN A 282 5.15 -18.08 -14.71
N VAL A 283 4.76 -19.24 -15.24
CA VAL A 283 3.38 -19.78 -15.22
C VAL A 283 3.25 -21.03 -14.36
N SER A 284 4.06 -21.16 -13.30
CA SER A 284 4.02 -22.33 -12.43
C SER A 284 2.62 -22.54 -11.84
N THR A 285 2.07 -23.75 -11.98
CA THR A 285 0.75 -24.14 -11.47
C THR A 285 -0.42 -23.23 -11.90
N SER A 286 -0.27 -22.48 -12.98
CA SER A 286 -1.32 -21.58 -13.50
C SER A 286 -2.28 -22.31 -14.43
N CYS A 287 -3.51 -21.79 -14.53
CA CYS A 287 -4.46 -22.15 -15.59
C CYS A 287 -4.71 -20.92 -16.46
N ILE A 288 -4.49 -21.05 -17.77
CA ILE A 288 -4.62 -19.94 -18.71
C ILE A 288 -5.52 -20.37 -19.87
N THR A 289 -6.63 -19.66 -20.05
CA THR A 289 -7.62 -19.90 -21.12
C THR A 289 -7.95 -18.59 -21.84
N ALA A 290 -8.09 -18.66 -23.16
CA ALA A 290 -8.60 -17.58 -23.98
C ALA A 290 -9.45 -18.17 -25.11
N VAL A 291 -10.44 -17.41 -25.58
CA VAL A 291 -11.27 -17.81 -26.74
C VAL A 291 -10.47 -17.73 -28.04
N ASN A 292 -9.61 -16.73 -28.17
CA ASN A 292 -8.73 -16.55 -29.33
C ASN A 292 -7.29 -16.98 -28.98
N ASN A 293 -6.31 -16.11 -29.25
CA ASN A 293 -4.90 -16.42 -29.05
C ASN A 293 -4.46 -16.18 -27.60
N VAL A 294 -3.51 -17.01 -27.15
CA VAL A 294 -2.67 -16.75 -25.99
C VAL A 294 -1.27 -16.43 -26.49
N SER A 295 -0.81 -15.21 -26.27
CA SER A 295 0.52 -14.73 -26.59
C SER A 295 1.31 -14.47 -25.32
N LEU A 296 2.41 -15.18 -25.13
CA LEU A 296 3.34 -14.99 -24.02
C LEU A 296 4.71 -14.65 -24.62
N LEU A 297 5.16 -13.40 -24.45
CA LEU A 297 6.41 -12.90 -25.02
C LEU A 297 7.35 -12.45 -23.91
N ALA A 298 8.39 -13.25 -23.65
CA ALA A 298 9.55 -12.81 -22.88
C ALA A 298 10.61 -12.27 -23.85
N MET A 299 10.93 -10.99 -23.76
CA MET A 299 11.98 -10.37 -24.56
C MET A 299 13.33 -10.65 -23.90
N ALA A 300 14.30 -11.09 -24.70
CA ALA A 300 15.68 -11.18 -24.25
C ALA A 300 16.21 -9.76 -24.00
N GLY A 301 16.76 -9.52 -22.81
CA GLY A 301 17.49 -8.29 -22.55
C GLY A 301 18.67 -8.18 -23.50
N GLY A 302 18.75 -7.08 -24.26
CA GLY A 302 19.94 -6.75 -25.02
C GLY A 302 21.13 -6.66 -24.05
N ALA A 303 22.17 -7.45 -24.32
CA ALA A 303 23.44 -7.42 -23.60
C ALA A 303 24.11 -6.04 -23.68
#